data_AF-A0A522R0D1-F1
#
_entry.id   AF-A0A522R0D1-F1
#
_cell.length_a   1.000
_cell.length_b   1.000
_cell.length_c   1.000
_cell.angle_alpha   90.00
_cell.angle_beta   90.00
_cell.angle_gamma   90.00
#
_symmetry.space_group_name_H-M   'P 1'
#
loop_
_entity.id
_entity.type
_entity.pdbx_description
1 polymer ?
#
loop_
_entity_poly.entity_id
_entity_poly.type
_entity_poly.pdbx_seq_one_letter_code
_entity_poly.pdbx_strand_id
1 'polypeptide(L)'
;MDGNLVDKTIFVTGGNFGQTYIKYVAGLTHKTNPEICLIPTATADNPENINSWYALCADLPIRPSVLRTFIRSSPGQKSFEEILLNMDAIIVGGGNTLNMLAIWETQGIDRILKKAYRKGIVLAGGSAGSLCWFKSGYTDSRPKVLSHITCLGFLDFSHCPHYHSEAGRRSAFYEALLNGQLQSAYACDDMAGLLFVNGKLKKAVSLNNENNSYFLSVSDGEIKEDLLQALIIH
;
A
#
# COMPACT_ATOMS: atom_id res chain seq x y z
N MET A 1 19.24 -16.23 22.92
CA MET A 1 18.23 -17.00 22.16
C MET A 1 17.75 -16.09 21.05
N ASP A 2 18.46 -16.12 19.93
CA ASP A 2 18.09 -15.33 18.76
C ASP A 2 16.87 -16.01 18.12
N GLY A 3 15.69 -15.64 18.59
CA GLY A 3 14.45 -16.02 17.93
C GLY A 3 14.51 -15.47 16.52
N ASN A 4 14.50 -16.36 15.52
CA ASN A 4 14.52 -15.99 14.11
C ASN A 4 13.64 -14.76 13.87
N LEU A 5 14.27 -13.62 13.62
CA LEU A 5 13.57 -12.38 13.31
C LEU A 5 12.83 -12.62 11.99
N VAL A 6 11.50 -12.64 12.05
CA VAL A 6 10.68 -12.74 10.84
C VAL A 6 10.77 -11.41 10.10
N ASP A 7 11.12 -11.46 8.82
CA ASP A 7 11.18 -10.28 7.97
C ASP A 7 9.79 -9.65 7.84
N LYS A 8 9.73 -8.33 8.02
CA LYS A 8 8.50 -7.56 7.89
C LYS A 8 8.49 -6.91 6.52
N THR A 9 7.54 -7.30 5.67
CA THR A 9 7.54 -6.95 4.25
C THR A 9 6.35 -6.08 3.89
N ILE A 10 6.61 -4.96 3.21
CA ILE A 10 5.59 -4.08 2.63
C ILE A 10 5.91 -3.87 1.14
N PHE A 11 4.93 -4.07 0.27
CA PHE A 11 5.04 -3.80 -1.16
C PHE A 11 4.02 -2.76 -1.63
N VAL A 12 4.47 -1.67 -2.24
CA VAL A 12 3.60 -0.57 -2.64
C VAL A 12 3.71 -0.26 -4.12
N THR A 13 2.61 0.21 -4.73
CA THR A 13 2.62 0.72 -6.10
C THR A 13 1.95 2.08 -6.20
N GLY A 14 2.29 2.87 -7.23
CA GLY A 14 1.64 4.17 -7.46
C GLY A 14 0.16 3.99 -7.86
N GLY A 15 -0.10 3.09 -8.80
CA GLY A 15 -1.42 2.79 -9.34
C GLY A 15 -1.35 1.56 -10.24
N ASN A 16 -2.46 1.24 -10.92
CA ASN A 16 -2.56 0.09 -11.84
C ASN A 16 -2.12 -1.24 -11.20
N PHE A 17 -2.64 -1.52 -10.01
CA PHE A 17 -2.36 -2.76 -9.28
C PHE A 17 -3.07 -3.95 -9.95
N GLY A 18 -2.41 -4.54 -10.95
CA GLY A 18 -2.92 -5.66 -11.75
C GLY A 18 -2.34 -7.02 -11.40
N GLN A 19 -2.62 -8.01 -12.26
CA GLN A 19 -2.26 -9.42 -12.06
C GLN A 19 -0.75 -9.66 -11.82
N THR A 20 0.13 -8.97 -12.55
CA THR A 20 1.59 -9.06 -12.37
C THR A 20 2.00 -8.68 -10.95
N TYR A 21 1.39 -7.66 -10.35
CA TYR A 21 1.69 -7.27 -8.97
C TYR A 21 1.10 -8.22 -7.94
N ILE A 22 -0.07 -8.82 -8.20
CA ILE A 22 -0.61 -9.89 -7.35
C ILE A 22 0.35 -11.09 -7.35
N LYS A 23 0.84 -11.49 -8.52
CA LYS A 23 1.84 -12.55 -8.67
C LYS A 23 3.16 -12.21 -7.96
N TYR A 24 3.60 -10.95 -8.06
CA TYR A 24 4.78 -10.48 -7.33
C TYR A 24 4.59 -10.61 -5.81
N VAL A 25 3.47 -10.14 -5.26
CA VAL A 25 3.12 -10.27 -3.84
C VAL A 25 3.04 -11.74 -3.41
N ALA A 26 2.43 -12.60 -4.22
CA ALA A 26 2.40 -14.04 -3.95
C ALA A 26 3.81 -14.62 -3.83
N GLY A 27 4.74 -14.23 -4.70
CA GLY A 27 6.15 -14.64 -4.63
C GLY A 27 6.87 -14.20 -3.34
N LEU A 28 6.51 -13.04 -2.78
CA LEU A 28 7.07 -12.54 -1.52
C LEU A 28 6.66 -13.39 -0.30
N THR A 29 5.60 -14.18 -0.41
CA THR A 29 5.16 -15.08 0.68
C THR A 29 6.04 -16.34 0.78
N HIS A 30 6.83 -16.64 -0.26
CA HIS A 30 7.60 -17.89 -0.40
C HIS A 30 6.76 -19.18 -0.35
N LYS A 31 5.45 -19.08 -0.64
CA LYS A 31 4.52 -20.22 -0.70
C LYS A 31 4.07 -20.46 -2.14
N THR A 32 3.82 -21.72 -2.47
CA THR A 32 3.36 -22.14 -3.81
C THR A 32 1.89 -21.85 -4.05
N ASN A 33 1.09 -21.74 -2.98
CA ASN A 33 -0.33 -21.41 -3.02
C ASN A 33 -0.70 -20.57 -1.78
N PRO A 34 -0.34 -19.27 -1.72
CA PRO A 34 -0.61 -18.43 -0.55
C PRO A 34 -2.08 -18.00 -0.42
N GLU A 35 -2.54 -17.81 0.82
CA GLU A 35 -3.79 -17.10 1.13
C GLU A 35 -3.58 -15.59 1.08
N ILE A 36 -4.25 -14.94 0.13
CA ILE A 36 -4.13 -13.48 -0.07
C ILE A 36 -5.50 -12.85 0.12
N CYS A 37 -5.58 -11.91 1.06
CA CYS A 37 -6.83 -11.19 1.37
C CYS A 37 -6.79 -9.77 0.80
N LEU A 38 -7.81 -9.41 0.03
CA LEU A 38 -8.08 -8.02 -0.33
C LEU A 38 -8.88 -7.32 0.78
N ILE A 39 -8.48 -6.11 1.15
CA ILE A 39 -9.27 -5.16 1.95
C ILE A 39 -9.69 -3.98 1.04
N PRO A 40 -10.95 -3.94 0.58
CA PRO A 40 -11.46 -2.92 -0.35
C PRO A 40 -12.12 -1.73 0.34
N THR A 41 -11.87 -1.50 1.64
CA THR A 41 -12.52 -0.46 2.45
C THR A 41 -12.45 0.93 1.82
N ALA A 42 -11.36 1.29 1.14
CA ALA A 42 -11.20 2.58 0.45
C ALA A 42 -12.24 2.83 -0.65
N THR A 43 -12.88 1.80 -1.18
CA THR A 43 -14.00 1.89 -2.13
C THR A 43 -15.36 1.60 -1.49
N ALA A 44 -15.44 1.60 -0.16
CA ALA A 44 -16.62 1.19 0.59
C ALA A 44 -17.11 -0.23 0.27
N ASP A 45 -16.16 -1.18 0.14
CA ASP A 45 -16.41 -2.57 -0.25
C ASP A 45 -17.21 -2.70 -1.57
N ASN A 46 -16.87 -1.87 -2.55
CA ASN A 46 -17.55 -1.84 -3.83
C ASN A 46 -17.57 -3.24 -4.50
N PRO A 47 -18.76 -3.78 -4.86
CA PRO A 47 -18.87 -5.12 -5.43
C PRO A 47 -18.12 -5.33 -6.75
N GLU A 48 -18.02 -4.31 -7.60
CA GLU A 48 -17.28 -4.40 -8.87
C GLU A 48 -15.77 -4.53 -8.63
N ASN A 49 -15.24 -3.84 -7.63
CA ASN A 49 -13.84 -3.97 -7.22
C ASN A 49 -13.56 -5.38 -6.67
N ILE A 50 -14.49 -5.93 -5.89
CA ILE A 50 -14.43 -7.30 -5.37
C ILE A 50 -14.48 -8.33 -6.50
N ASN A 51 -15.37 -8.16 -7.47
CA ASN A 51 -15.46 -9.06 -8.63
C ASN A 51 -14.19 -8.98 -9.49
N SER A 52 -13.67 -7.78 -9.72
CA SER A 52 -12.43 -7.56 -10.46
C SER A 52 -11.23 -8.23 -9.78
N TRP A 53 -11.17 -8.20 -8.46
CA TRP A 53 -10.16 -8.92 -7.68
C TRP A 53 -10.19 -10.43 -7.95
N TYR A 54 -11.36 -11.07 -7.85
CA TYR A 54 -11.46 -12.49 -8.15
C TYR A 54 -11.13 -12.82 -9.61
N ALA A 55 -11.52 -11.96 -10.56
CA ALA A 55 -11.17 -12.11 -11.97
C ALA A 55 -9.66 -12.05 -12.21
N LEU A 56 -8.96 -11.08 -11.59
CA LEU A 56 -7.49 -10.98 -11.68
C LEU A 56 -6.77 -12.18 -11.04
N CYS A 57 -7.38 -12.82 -10.06
CA CYS A 57 -6.82 -13.97 -9.35
C CYS A 57 -7.09 -15.32 -10.03
N ALA A 58 -8.00 -15.40 -11.00
CA ALA A 58 -8.55 -16.66 -11.50
C ALA A 58 -7.50 -17.66 -11.99
N ASP A 59 -6.45 -17.17 -12.66
CA ASP A 59 -5.37 -18.00 -13.23
C ASP A 59 -4.08 -18.00 -12.40
N LEU A 60 -4.12 -17.44 -11.18
CA LEU A 60 -2.97 -17.39 -10.28
C LEU A 60 -3.01 -18.55 -9.27
N PRO A 61 -1.86 -19.15 -8.93
CA PRO A 61 -1.79 -20.20 -7.91
C PRO A 61 -1.87 -19.58 -6.50
N ILE A 62 -3.01 -19.00 -6.15
CA ILE A 62 -3.28 -18.37 -4.86
C ILE A 62 -4.67 -18.77 -4.35
N ARG A 63 -4.93 -18.59 -3.06
CA ARG A 63 -6.26 -18.66 -2.46
C ARG A 63 -6.75 -17.24 -2.16
N PRO A 64 -7.51 -16.60 -3.08
CA PRO A 64 -7.96 -15.23 -2.88
C PRO A 64 -9.14 -15.18 -1.89
N SER A 65 -9.15 -14.18 -1.02
CA SER A 65 -10.27 -13.86 -0.15
C SER A 65 -10.49 -12.36 -0.06
N VAL A 66 -11.61 -11.93 0.52
CA VAL A 66 -11.93 -10.51 0.74
C VAL A 66 -12.40 -10.31 2.17
N LEU A 67 -11.84 -9.31 2.84
CA LEU A 67 -12.35 -8.82 4.12
C LEU A 67 -13.20 -7.57 3.88
N ARG A 68 -14.50 -7.72 4.08
CA ARG A 68 -15.46 -6.61 4.03
C ARG A 68 -15.55 -5.92 5.39
N THR A 69 -15.58 -4.59 5.38
CA THR A 69 -15.71 -3.73 6.55
C THR A 69 -17.12 -3.14 6.72
N PHE A 70 -17.88 -3.02 5.64
CA PHE A 70 -19.28 -2.58 5.60
C PHE A 70 -20.20 -3.79 5.73
N ILE A 71 -20.28 -4.33 6.95
CA ILE A 71 -20.99 -5.57 7.27
C ILE A 71 -21.93 -5.40 8.47
N ARG A 72 -22.85 -6.35 8.63
CA ARG A 72 -23.64 -6.51 9.86
C ARG A 72 -23.00 -7.60 10.72
N SER A 73 -22.89 -7.36 12.02
CA SER A 73 -22.37 -8.36 12.96
C SER A 73 -23.33 -9.54 13.09
N SER A 74 -22.78 -10.76 13.24
CA SER A 74 -23.54 -11.97 13.57
C SER A 74 -22.72 -12.91 14.47
N PRO A 75 -23.34 -13.70 15.37
CA PRO A 75 -22.61 -14.48 16.38
C PRO A 75 -21.64 -15.55 15.86
N GLY A 76 -21.85 -16.06 14.64
CA GLY A 76 -20.99 -17.10 14.03
C GLY A 76 -19.90 -16.54 13.11
N GLN A 77 -19.80 -15.22 12.97
CA GLN A 77 -18.85 -14.61 12.06
C GLN A 77 -17.46 -14.54 12.70
N LYS A 78 -16.42 -14.87 11.93
CA LYS A 78 -15.04 -14.58 12.31
C LYS A 78 -14.84 -13.07 12.48
N SER A 79 -14.08 -12.70 13.49
CA SER A 79 -13.59 -11.33 13.69
C SER A 79 -12.59 -10.92 12.61
N PHE A 80 -12.36 -9.61 12.47
CA PHE A 80 -11.32 -9.09 11.59
C PHE A 80 -9.93 -9.63 11.96
N GLU A 81 -9.65 -9.81 13.26
CA GLU A 81 -8.35 -10.32 13.72
C GLU A 81 -8.16 -11.79 13.33
N GLU A 82 -9.17 -12.63 13.53
CA GLU A 82 -9.13 -14.04 13.13
C GLU A 82 -8.94 -14.21 11.62
N ILE A 83 -9.51 -13.32 10.81
CA ILE A 83 -9.32 -13.37 9.36
C ILE A 83 -7.91 -12.91 9.01
N LEU A 84 -7.52 -11.68 9.39
CA LEU A 84 -6.29 -11.06 8.91
C LEU A 84 -5.02 -11.75 9.43
N LEU A 85 -5.01 -12.27 10.65
CA LEU A 85 -3.81 -12.90 11.22
C LEU A 85 -3.54 -14.33 10.75
N ASN A 86 -4.41 -14.89 9.90
CA ASN A 86 -4.25 -16.18 9.26
C ASN A 86 -3.87 -16.08 7.77
N MET A 87 -3.73 -14.88 7.23
CA MET A 87 -3.35 -14.67 5.83
C MET A 87 -1.85 -14.78 5.62
N ASP A 88 -1.45 -15.10 4.39
CA ASP A 88 -0.04 -15.06 3.95
C ASP A 88 0.33 -13.67 3.41
N ALA A 89 -0.62 -13.02 2.75
CA ALA A 89 -0.51 -11.63 2.35
C ALA A 89 -1.85 -10.88 2.48
N ILE A 90 -1.77 -9.58 2.68
CA ILE A 90 -2.91 -8.66 2.72
C ILE A 90 -2.66 -7.56 1.68
N ILE A 91 -3.59 -7.40 0.75
CA ILE A 91 -3.57 -6.35 -0.26
C ILE A 91 -4.66 -5.34 0.08
N VAL A 92 -4.33 -4.05 0.13
CA VAL A 92 -5.28 -2.96 0.33
C VAL A 92 -5.57 -2.30 -1.02
N GLY A 93 -6.86 -2.17 -1.34
CA GLY A 93 -7.30 -1.54 -2.58
C GLY A 93 -7.13 -0.02 -2.59
N GLY A 94 -7.23 0.57 -3.79
CA GLY A 94 -7.29 2.03 -3.98
C GLY A 94 -8.63 2.64 -3.55
N GLY A 95 -8.75 3.97 -3.62
CA GLY A 95 -9.98 4.70 -3.28
C GLY A 95 -9.74 5.87 -2.31
N ASN A 96 -10.66 6.09 -1.37
CA ASN A 96 -10.54 7.18 -0.41
C ASN A 96 -9.76 6.75 0.85
N THR A 97 -8.49 7.17 0.91
CA THR A 97 -7.57 6.84 2.02
C THR A 97 -8.05 7.37 3.37
N LEU A 98 -8.57 8.61 3.40
CA LEU A 98 -9.00 9.25 4.64
C LEU A 98 -10.17 8.48 5.28
N ASN A 99 -11.19 8.15 4.50
CA ASN A 99 -12.35 7.40 4.98
C ASN A 99 -11.95 5.99 5.43
N MET A 100 -11.09 5.32 4.66
CA MET A 100 -10.57 4.00 5.02
C MET A 100 -9.87 4.03 6.38
N LEU A 101 -8.96 4.96 6.61
CA LEU A 101 -8.22 5.08 7.87
C LEU A 101 -9.16 5.37 9.05
N ALA A 102 -10.14 6.26 8.89
CA ALA A 102 -11.12 6.58 9.93
C ALA A 102 -11.97 5.35 10.33
N ILE A 103 -12.39 4.55 9.35
CA ILE A 103 -13.12 3.29 9.59
C ILE A 103 -12.22 2.30 10.33
N TRP A 104 -10.97 2.14 9.88
CA TRP A 104 -10.06 1.18 10.48
C TRP A 104 -9.68 1.52 11.91
N GLU A 105 -9.45 2.79 12.22
CA GLU A 105 -9.19 3.26 13.59
C GLU A 105 -10.39 2.92 14.50
N THR A 106 -11.61 3.23 14.03
CA THR A 106 -12.85 2.96 14.80
C THR A 106 -13.07 1.46 15.01
N GLN A 107 -12.74 0.64 14.02
CA GLN A 107 -12.92 -0.83 14.07
C GLN A 107 -11.71 -1.57 14.69
N GLY A 108 -10.62 -0.87 15.02
CA GLY A 108 -9.37 -1.47 15.53
C GLY A 108 -8.58 -2.28 14.50
N ILE A 109 -8.87 -2.12 13.20
CA ILE A 109 -8.20 -2.81 12.09
C ILE A 109 -6.75 -2.33 11.95
N ASP A 110 -6.48 -1.06 12.21
CA ASP A 110 -5.15 -0.46 12.26
C ASP A 110 -4.19 -1.26 13.18
N ARG A 111 -4.68 -1.63 14.38
CA ARG A 111 -3.92 -2.41 15.36
C ARG A 111 -3.71 -3.85 14.90
N ILE A 112 -4.71 -4.44 14.25
CA ILE A 112 -4.65 -5.80 13.69
C ILE A 112 -3.62 -5.85 12.56
N LEU A 113 -3.63 -4.87 11.65
CA LEU A 113 -2.64 -4.77 10.57
C LEU A 113 -1.21 -4.61 11.12
N LYS A 114 -1.04 -3.86 12.21
CA LYS A 114 0.25 -3.75 12.90
C LYS A 114 0.71 -5.09 13.51
N LYS A 115 -0.21 -5.90 14.04
CA LYS A 115 0.07 -7.27 14.49
C LYS A 115 0.44 -8.16 13.30
N ALA A 116 -0.30 -8.10 12.19
CA ALA A 116 -0.02 -8.84 10.96
C ALA A 116 1.40 -8.55 10.43
N TYR A 117 1.75 -7.27 10.33
CA TYR A 117 3.10 -6.82 9.92
C TYR A 117 4.20 -7.40 10.82
N ARG A 118 4.00 -7.38 12.14
CA ARG A 118 4.95 -7.94 13.12
C ARG A 118 5.08 -9.46 13.06
N LYS A 119 4.06 -10.17 12.56
CA LYS A 119 4.08 -11.63 12.34
C LYS A 119 4.73 -12.02 11.01
N GLY A 120 5.12 -11.06 10.17
CA GLY A 120 5.71 -11.32 8.85
C GLY A 120 4.70 -11.57 7.74
N ILE A 121 3.41 -11.25 7.96
CA ILE A 121 2.42 -11.26 6.88
C ILE A 121 2.81 -10.17 5.89
N VAL A 122 2.87 -10.50 4.60
CA VAL A 122 3.20 -9.53 3.55
C VAL A 122 2.07 -8.52 3.44
N LEU A 123 2.37 -7.25 3.61
CA LEU A 123 1.40 -6.18 3.37
C LEU A 123 1.65 -5.56 2.01
N ALA A 124 0.59 -5.25 1.27
CA ALA A 124 0.72 -4.58 -0.01
C ALA A 124 -0.47 -3.69 -0.35
N GLY A 125 -0.31 -2.85 -1.36
CA GLY A 125 -1.41 -2.07 -1.92
C GLY A 125 -0.96 -1.08 -2.98
N GLY A 126 -1.92 -0.57 -3.74
CA GLY A 126 -1.72 0.50 -4.71
C GLY A 126 -2.60 1.70 -4.40
N SER A 127 -2.21 2.89 -4.85
CA SER A 127 -2.98 4.13 -4.62
C SER A 127 -3.23 4.40 -3.12
N ALA A 128 -4.49 4.47 -2.67
CA ALA A 128 -4.81 4.59 -1.25
C ALA A 128 -4.20 3.46 -0.38
N GLY A 129 -4.15 2.24 -0.93
CA GLY A 129 -3.56 1.09 -0.28
C GLY A 129 -2.04 1.10 -0.23
N SER A 130 -1.35 1.90 -1.05
CA SER A 130 0.09 2.13 -0.86
C SER A 130 0.34 3.23 0.18
N LEU A 131 -0.41 4.33 0.09
CA LEU A 131 -0.27 5.48 0.99
C LEU A 131 -0.48 5.12 2.47
N CYS A 132 -1.43 4.24 2.78
CA CYS A 132 -1.81 3.96 4.17
C CYS A 132 -0.68 3.39 5.04
N TRP A 133 0.35 2.76 4.46
CA TRP A 133 1.47 2.16 5.20
C TRP A 133 2.51 3.16 5.69
N PHE A 134 2.56 4.33 5.05
CA PHE A 134 3.53 5.37 5.36
C PHE A 134 3.10 6.19 6.57
N LYS A 135 3.97 7.09 7.04
CA LYS A 135 3.64 8.00 8.14
C LYS A 135 2.65 9.07 7.70
N SER A 136 2.84 9.57 6.48
CA SER A 136 1.99 10.60 5.91
C SER A 136 2.11 10.64 4.39
N GLY A 137 1.28 11.47 3.77
CA GLY A 137 1.38 11.82 2.36
C GLY A 137 0.23 12.70 1.94
N TYR A 138 0.10 12.87 0.63
CA TYR A 138 -0.96 13.68 0.03
C TYR A 138 -2.01 12.81 -0.63
N THR A 139 -3.27 13.22 -0.51
CA THR A 139 -4.41 12.54 -1.12
C THR A 139 -5.47 13.55 -1.54
N ASP A 140 -6.21 13.18 -2.57
CA ASP A 140 -7.45 13.75 -3.09
C ASP A 140 -8.70 13.31 -2.29
N SER A 141 -8.53 12.66 -1.13
CA SER A 141 -9.63 12.16 -0.31
C SER A 141 -10.64 13.25 0.13
N ARG A 142 -10.25 14.53 0.04
CA ARG A 142 -11.12 15.69 0.25
C ARG A 142 -11.47 16.29 -1.11
N PRO A 143 -12.76 16.45 -1.46
CA PRO A 143 -13.15 17.03 -2.74
C PRO A 143 -12.42 18.36 -3.02
N LYS A 144 -11.96 18.52 -4.26
CA LYS A 144 -11.28 19.71 -4.81
C LYS A 144 -9.86 19.99 -4.32
N VAL A 145 -9.36 19.32 -3.28
CA VAL A 145 -8.08 19.70 -2.65
C VAL A 145 -7.22 18.47 -2.39
N LEU A 146 -6.02 18.47 -2.98
CA LEU A 146 -4.94 17.59 -2.51
C LEU A 146 -4.53 18.05 -1.12
N SER A 147 -4.63 17.15 -0.15
CA SER A 147 -4.42 17.47 1.26
C SER A 147 -3.53 16.44 1.94
N HIS A 148 -2.74 16.92 2.87
CA HIS A 148 -1.94 16.09 3.76
C HIS A 148 -2.84 15.25 4.67
N ILE A 149 -2.43 13.99 4.89
CA ILE A 149 -2.99 13.12 5.92
C ILE A 149 -1.87 12.38 6.67
N THR A 150 -2.12 12.09 7.95
CA THR A 150 -1.35 11.11 8.72
C THR A 150 -1.91 9.72 8.46
N CYS A 151 -1.02 8.74 8.29
CA CYS A 151 -1.34 7.35 7.95
C CYS A 151 -0.87 6.39 9.06
N LEU A 152 -0.80 5.08 8.82
CA LEU A 152 -0.52 4.08 9.85
C LEU A 152 0.92 4.13 10.42
N GLY A 153 1.87 4.70 9.65
CA GLY A 153 3.25 4.90 10.09
C GLY A 153 4.05 3.62 10.26
N PHE A 154 3.82 2.60 9.42
CA PHE A 154 4.64 1.39 9.42
C PHE A 154 5.99 1.61 8.71
N LEU A 155 6.00 2.56 7.77
CA LEU A 155 7.18 3.11 7.12
C LEU A 155 7.34 4.58 7.53
N ASP A 156 8.52 4.93 8.07
CA ASP A 156 8.82 6.30 8.55
C ASP A 156 9.26 7.21 7.40
N PHE A 157 8.43 7.30 6.37
CA PHE A 157 8.59 8.18 5.21
C PHE A 157 7.24 8.78 4.82
N SER A 158 7.26 9.84 4.01
CA SER A 158 6.05 10.28 3.31
C SER A 158 5.87 9.48 2.01
N HIS A 159 4.66 9.47 1.44
CA HIS A 159 4.41 8.83 0.15
C HIS A 159 3.54 9.62 -0.82
N CYS A 160 3.86 9.53 -2.11
CA CYS A 160 3.06 10.05 -3.20
C CYS A 160 2.80 8.95 -4.24
N PRO A 161 1.62 8.30 -4.23
CA PRO A 161 1.18 7.48 -5.36
C PRO A 161 0.75 8.38 -6.53
N HIS A 162 0.65 7.78 -7.72
CA HIS A 162 0.25 8.46 -8.96
C HIS A 162 1.11 9.68 -9.30
N TYR A 163 2.43 9.59 -9.07
CA TYR A 163 3.29 10.77 -9.01
C TYR A 163 3.27 11.61 -10.30
N HIS A 164 3.19 10.98 -11.48
CA HIS A 164 3.10 11.65 -12.77
C HIS A 164 1.68 12.03 -13.25
N SER A 165 0.61 11.56 -12.61
CA SER A 165 -0.71 11.50 -13.27
C SER A 165 -1.46 12.83 -13.32
N GLU A 166 -1.19 13.74 -12.38
CA GLU A 166 -1.95 14.98 -12.21
C GLU A 166 -1.07 16.23 -12.30
N ALA A 167 -1.52 17.19 -13.10
CA ALA A 167 -0.89 18.50 -13.19
C ALA A 167 -0.89 19.18 -11.81
N GLY A 168 0.29 19.60 -11.35
CA GLY A 168 0.47 20.29 -10.07
C GLY A 168 0.68 19.37 -8.86
N ARG A 169 0.46 18.04 -8.97
CA ARG A 169 0.72 17.09 -7.86
C ARG A 169 2.17 17.13 -7.42
N ARG A 170 3.10 17.08 -8.38
CA ARG A 170 4.54 17.14 -8.12
C ARG A 170 4.95 18.45 -7.44
N SER A 171 4.47 19.59 -7.94
CA SER A 171 4.74 20.92 -7.36
C SER A 171 4.19 21.05 -5.94
N ALA A 172 2.94 20.64 -5.70
CA ALA A 172 2.34 20.67 -4.36
C ALA A 172 3.10 19.78 -3.37
N PHE A 173 3.60 18.63 -3.83
CA PHE A 173 4.40 17.73 -3.02
C PHE A 173 5.77 18.31 -2.68
N TYR A 174 6.41 19.01 -3.62
CA TYR A 174 7.66 19.74 -3.37
C TYR A 174 7.48 20.87 -2.36
N GLU A 175 6.43 21.69 -2.50
CA GLU A 175 6.13 22.75 -1.53
C GLU A 175 5.94 22.19 -0.13
N ALA A 176 5.24 21.06 -0.01
CA ALA A 176 5.01 20.38 1.26
C ALA A 176 6.28 19.78 1.88
N LEU A 177 7.25 19.36 1.06
CA LEU A 177 8.58 18.94 1.54
C LEU A 177 9.40 20.15 2.02
N LEU A 178 9.45 21.22 1.22
CA LEU A 178 10.24 22.42 1.52
C LEU A 178 9.76 23.14 2.79
N ASN A 179 8.44 23.18 3.03
CA ASN A 179 7.87 23.82 4.20
C ASN A 179 7.82 22.91 5.45
N GLY A 180 8.32 21.67 5.36
CA GLY A 180 8.39 20.73 6.46
C GLY A 180 7.07 20.02 6.83
N GLN A 181 6.01 20.21 6.04
CA GLN A 181 4.74 19.49 6.22
C GLN A 181 4.88 17.99 5.90
N LEU A 182 5.81 17.64 5.00
CA LEU A 182 6.22 16.27 4.70
C LEU A 182 7.69 16.06 5.05
N GLN A 183 8.00 14.85 5.51
CA GLN A 183 9.39 14.37 5.61
C GLN A 183 9.83 13.74 4.29
N SER A 184 11.11 13.33 4.21
CA SER A 184 11.64 12.58 3.05
C SER A 184 10.68 11.47 2.62
N ALA A 185 10.51 11.33 1.31
CA ALA A 185 9.39 10.63 0.73
C ALA A 185 9.81 9.64 -0.34
N TYR A 186 9.00 8.62 -0.51
CA TYR A 186 9.02 7.79 -1.71
C TYR A 186 7.85 8.16 -2.60
N ALA A 187 8.09 8.36 -3.89
CA ALA A 187 7.04 8.61 -4.87
C ALA A 187 7.04 7.50 -5.92
N CYS A 188 5.84 7.11 -6.36
CA CYS A 188 5.67 6.10 -7.39
C CYS A 188 4.73 6.59 -8.49
N ASP A 189 5.17 6.45 -9.72
CA ASP A 189 4.30 6.48 -10.87
C ASP A 189 3.33 5.29 -10.85
N ASP A 190 2.23 5.40 -11.60
CA ASP A 190 1.43 4.23 -11.94
C ASP A 190 2.31 3.17 -12.59
N MET A 191 2.00 1.90 -12.37
CA MET A 191 2.81 0.78 -12.87
C MET A 191 4.23 0.68 -12.29
N ALA A 192 4.67 1.57 -11.39
CA ALA A 192 5.90 1.44 -10.62
C ALA A 192 5.62 1.02 -9.17
N GLY A 193 6.57 0.32 -8.55
CA GLY A 193 6.43 -0.19 -7.19
C GLY A 193 7.72 -0.31 -6.40
N LEU A 194 7.58 -0.35 -5.07
CA LEU A 194 8.67 -0.38 -4.11
C LEU A 194 8.46 -1.50 -3.10
N LEU A 195 9.50 -2.31 -2.92
CA LEU A 195 9.57 -3.34 -1.90
C LEU A 195 10.36 -2.83 -0.70
N PHE A 196 9.73 -2.85 0.46
CA PHE A 196 10.36 -2.57 1.74
C PHE A 196 10.47 -3.85 2.57
N VAL A 197 11.63 -4.04 3.19
CA VAL A 197 11.88 -5.12 4.14
C VAL A 197 12.45 -4.50 5.41
N ASN A 198 11.83 -4.80 6.55
CA ASN A 198 12.20 -4.26 7.87
C ASN A 198 12.26 -2.72 7.88
N GLY A 199 11.34 -2.07 7.18
CA GLY A 199 11.24 -0.61 7.08
C GLY A 199 12.24 0.06 6.16
N LYS A 200 13.09 -0.71 5.46
CA LYS A 200 14.10 -0.19 4.53
C LYS A 200 13.74 -0.55 3.09
N LEU A 201 13.97 0.37 2.16
CA LEU A 201 13.83 0.08 0.74
C LEU A 201 14.78 -1.06 0.37
N LYS A 202 14.23 -2.10 -0.25
CA LYS A 202 14.97 -3.28 -0.71
C LYS A 202 15.11 -3.30 -2.23
N LYS A 203 14.06 -2.92 -2.96
CA LYS A 203 14.02 -3.00 -4.42
C LYS A 203 12.94 -2.07 -4.99
N ALA A 204 13.22 -1.46 -6.14
CA ALA A 204 12.22 -0.84 -7.00
C ALA A 204 11.91 -1.78 -8.19
N VAL A 205 10.65 -1.83 -8.59
CA VAL A 205 10.15 -2.61 -9.73
C VAL A 205 9.24 -1.75 -10.59
N SER A 206 9.12 -2.08 -11.87
CA SER A 206 8.16 -1.46 -12.77
C SER A 206 7.63 -2.46 -13.78
N LEU A 207 6.45 -2.19 -14.34
CA LEU A 207 5.91 -3.00 -15.44
C LEU A 207 6.49 -2.57 -16.79
N ASN A 208 7.13 -1.40 -16.88
CA ASN A 208 7.69 -0.83 -18.10
C ASN A 208 8.87 0.13 -17.81
N ASN A 209 9.49 0.68 -18.85
CA ASN A 209 10.65 1.57 -18.69
C ASN A 209 10.25 3.05 -18.51
N GLU A 210 8.99 3.38 -18.75
CA GLU A 210 8.47 4.75 -18.75
C GLU A 210 8.04 5.22 -17.36
N ASN A 211 7.56 4.29 -16.53
CA ASN A 211 7.05 4.59 -15.20
C ASN A 211 8.08 4.24 -14.12
N ASN A 212 8.31 5.20 -13.21
CA ASN A 212 9.44 5.18 -12.31
C ASN A 212 9.04 5.39 -10.84
N SER A 213 10.01 5.16 -9.96
CA SER A 213 9.91 5.51 -8.55
C SER A 213 11.06 6.42 -8.16
N TYR A 214 10.82 7.25 -7.16
CA TYR A 214 11.73 8.31 -6.76
C TYR A 214 11.87 8.34 -5.24
N PHE A 215 13.06 8.72 -4.77
CA PHE A 215 13.26 9.17 -3.40
C PHE A 215 13.42 10.69 -3.39
N LEU A 216 12.62 11.35 -2.57
CA LEU A 216 12.56 12.80 -2.46
C LEU A 216 13.06 13.23 -1.08
N SER A 217 13.97 14.19 -1.05
CA SER A 217 14.51 14.77 0.18
C SER A 217 14.76 16.27 0.02
N VAL A 218 14.97 16.96 1.13
CA VAL A 218 15.39 18.36 1.14
C VAL A 218 16.84 18.41 1.60
N SER A 219 17.71 19.03 0.80
CA SER A 219 19.11 19.35 1.17
C SER A 219 19.34 20.81 0.87
N ASP A 220 19.92 21.55 1.83
CA ASP A 220 20.27 22.97 1.66
C ASP A 220 19.11 23.88 1.20
N GLY A 221 17.87 23.52 1.58
CA GLY A 221 16.66 24.26 1.20
C GLY A 221 16.16 23.95 -0.21
N GLU A 222 16.74 22.97 -0.91
CA GLU A 222 16.34 22.54 -2.25
C GLU A 222 15.82 21.12 -2.26
N ILE A 223 14.90 20.83 -3.20
CA ILE A 223 14.42 19.47 -3.43
C ILE A 223 15.48 18.67 -4.16
N LYS A 224 15.84 17.52 -3.60
CA LYS A 224 16.57 16.47 -4.27
C LYS A 224 15.63 15.33 -4.63
N GLU A 225 15.52 15.05 -5.93
CA GLU A 225 14.78 13.90 -6.46
C GLU A 225 15.76 12.89 -7.05
N ASP A 226 15.85 11.73 -6.41
CA ASP A 226 16.69 10.62 -6.85
C ASP A 226 15.81 9.56 -7.53
N LEU A 227 16.05 9.32 -8.83
CA LEU A 227 15.43 8.22 -9.57
C LEU A 227 15.91 6.87 -9.00
N LEU A 228 14.97 5.97 -8.70
CA LEU A 228 15.26 4.63 -8.19
C LEU A 228 15.28 3.63 -9.34
N GLN A 229 16.45 3.04 -9.60
CA GLN A 229 16.61 2.05 -10.66
C GLN A 229 15.68 0.85 -10.44
N ALA A 230 14.73 0.67 -11.35
CA ALA A 230 13.73 -0.38 -11.27
C ALA A 230 14.15 -1.65 -12.05
N LEU A 231 13.76 -2.80 -11.52
CA LEU A 231 13.71 -4.06 -12.27
C LEU A 231 12.37 -4.15 -13.01
N ILE A 232 12.40 -4.41 -14.32
CA ILE A 232 11.19 -4.67 -15.09
C ILE A 232 10.66 -6.06 -14.78
N ILE A 233 9.38 -6.16 -14.45
CA ILE A 233 8.69 -7.43 -14.14
C ILE A 233 7.49 -7.64 -15.07
N HIS A 234 7.21 -8.91 -15.37
CA HIS A 234 6.15 -9.35 -16.28
C HIS A 234 5.23 -10.40 -15.63
#